data_AF-A0A2D6M8M2-F1
#
_entry.id   AF-A0A2D6M8M2-F1
#
_cell.length_a   1.000
_cell.length_b   1.000
_cell.length_c   1.000
_cell.angle_alpha   90.00
_cell.angle_beta   90.00
_cell.angle_gamma   90.00
#
_symmetry.space_group_name_H-M   'P 1'
#
loop_
_entity.id
_entity.type
_entity.pdbx_description
1 polymer ?
#
loop_
_entity_poly.entity_id
_entity_poly.type
_entity_poly.pdbx_seq_one_letter_code
_entity_poly.pdbx_strand_id
1 'polypeptide(L)'
;MKRIVFPNKQLRNEFFRELKKSGQGKSWKKISEFIDTTRSMLSNYRGGKILLPEDRFFKLSSLLNKEKQNYFLQNISKKEGNWGQIIGGVKAYEINKKYFEEGRKKGSRAMESFGIKYDFDINMVLSEKLCEFLGVIIGDGCTNKYNRLYQTQISGDKELDRDYYIDTIIPICIELFGIHPKIITRPKGMYINLYSKRLFQLLTERFEIPKGFKSHTVQIPREILNSQDKFIKATLKGMFNTDGGVGVDKRKVYKEPYIRVNYVSASQNLINQISKLLDKFYICHTRHTRLNGKGNAGVIQINGKKNVKSFLKGVGFSNPRHLNKVSLI
;
A
#
# COMPACT_ATOMS: atom_id res chain seq x y z
N MET A 1 -23.75 -4.10 1.04
CA MET A 1 -25.03 -3.43 1.41
C MET A 1 -24.96 -2.99 2.86
N LYS A 2 -25.05 -1.69 3.14
CA LYS A 2 -24.88 -1.16 4.50
C LYS A 2 -26.07 -1.53 5.39
N ARG A 3 -25.87 -1.43 6.71
CA ARG A 3 -26.85 -1.72 7.76
C ARG A 3 -27.13 -0.45 8.56
N ILE A 4 -28.39 -0.16 8.80
CA ILE A 4 -28.84 0.99 9.59
C ILE A 4 -28.74 0.68 11.08
N VAL A 5 -28.16 1.62 11.83
CA VAL A 5 -28.06 1.59 13.28
C VAL A 5 -28.82 2.79 13.83
N PHE A 6 -29.85 2.49 14.61
CA PHE A 6 -30.51 3.49 15.45
C PHE A 6 -29.66 3.71 16.71
N PRO A 7 -29.36 4.97 17.10
CA PRO A 7 -28.54 5.30 18.26
C PRO A 7 -29.09 4.75 19.57
N ASN A 8 -30.43 4.64 19.69
CA ASN A 8 -31.08 4.10 20.87
C ASN A 8 -32.38 3.36 20.53
N LYS A 9 -32.90 2.62 21.51
CA LYS A 9 -34.15 1.84 21.41
C LYS A 9 -35.37 2.73 21.18
N GLN A 10 -35.38 3.94 21.74
CA GLN A 10 -36.48 4.88 21.65
C GLN A 10 -36.70 5.35 20.20
N LEU A 11 -35.66 5.82 19.52
CA LEU A 11 -35.75 6.27 18.12
C LEU A 11 -36.15 5.13 17.18
N ARG A 12 -35.62 3.92 17.41
CA ARG A 12 -36.02 2.74 16.64
C ARG A 12 -37.52 2.44 16.82
N ASN A 13 -37.99 2.43 18.05
CA ASN A 13 -39.40 2.18 18.35
C ASN A 13 -40.30 3.28 17.76
N GLU A 14 -39.85 4.53 17.82
CA GLU A 14 -40.53 5.65 17.18
C GLU A 14 -40.64 5.44 15.67
N PHE A 15 -39.55 5.11 14.98
CA PHE A 15 -39.55 4.81 13.55
C PHE A 15 -40.61 3.76 13.19
N PHE A 16 -40.60 2.60 13.86
CA PHE A 16 -41.58 1.55 13.59
C PHE A 16 -43.02 1.91 14.01
N ARG A 17 -43.18 2.78 15.03
CA ARG A 17 -44.50 3.30 15.41
C ARG A 17 -45.04 4.24 14.34
N GLU A 18 -44.21 5.15 13.82
CA GLU A 18 -44.60 6.05 12.74
C GLU A 18 -44.89 5.29 11.43
N LEU A 19 -44.15 4.21 11.13
CA LEU A 19 -44.49 3.31 10.02
C LEU A 19 -45.86 2.64 10.20
N LYS A 20 -46.21 2.25 11.43
CA LYS A 20 -47.50 1.66 11.73
C LYS A 20 -48.65 2.68 11.62
N LYS A 21 -48.40 3.96 11.90
CA LYS A 21 -49.38 5.06 11.78
C LYS A 21 -49.56 5.56 10.36
N SER A 22 -48.45 5.69 9.61
CA SER A 22 -48.42 6.21 8.23
C SER A 22 -48.97 5.22 7.21
N GLY A 23 -48.90 3.92 7.49
CA GLY A 23 -49.51 2.92 6.66
C GLY A 23 -51.03 2.94 6.80
N GLN A 24 -51.74 3.14 5.68
CA GLN A 24 -53.16 2.85 5.45
C GLN A 24 -53.63 1.48 6.02
N GLY A 25 -53.76 1.34 7.34
CA GLY A 25 -54.25 0.13 8.02
C GLY A 25 -53.43 -1.16 7.79
N LYS A 26 -52.14 -1.09 7.45
CA LYS A 26 -51.36 -2.29 7.10
C LYS A 26 -50.88 -3.04 8.34
N SER A 27 -51.30 -4.30 8.47
CA SER A 27 -50.76 -5.22 9.46
C SER A 27 -49.25 -5.40 9.29
N TRP A 28 -48.54 -5.84 10.34
CA TRP A 28 -47.10 -6.13 10.25
C TRP A 28 -46.75 -7.14 9.14
N LYS A 29 -47.70 -7.98 8.73
CA LYS A 29 -47.57 -8.89 7.59
C LYS A 29 -47.40 -8.13 6.26
N LYS A 30 -48.27 -7.15 6.01
CA LYS A 30 -48.20 -6.31 4.81
C LYS A 30 -46.93 -5.45 4.76
N ILE A 31 -46.45 -4.96 5.92
CA ILE A 31 -45.18 -4.22 6.00
C ILE A 31 -44.00 -5.15 5.68
N SER A 32 -44.02 -6.41 6.16
CA SER A 32 -42.95 -7.36 5.82
C SER A 32 -42.96 -7.75 4.35
N GLU A 33 -44.13 -7.94 3.75
CA GLU A 33 -44.30 -8.19 2.30
C GLU A 33 -43.76 -7.01 1.47
N PHE A 34 -44.04 -5.77 1.88
CA PHE A 34 -43.58 -4.57 1.17
C PHE A 34 -42.06 -4.41 1.08
N ILE A 35 -41.31 -5.00 2.01
CA ILE A 35 -39.84 -4.99 1.99
C ILE A 35 -39.22 -6.34 1.66
N ASP A 36 -40.00 -7.23 1.05
CA ASP A 36 -39.58 -8.55 0.58
C ASP A 36 -38.93 -9.37 1.71
N THR A 37 -39.60 -9.42 2.86
CA THR A 37 -39.09 -10.14 4.05
C THR A 37 -40.16 -10.88 4.82
N THR A 38 -39.74 -11.79 5.70
CA THR A 38 -40.68 -12.53 6.55
C THR A 38 -41.09 -11.70 7.77
N ARG A 39 -42.28 -11.97 8.31
CA ARG A 39 -42.77 -11.32 9.54
C ARG A 39 -41.81 -11.51 10.73
N SER A 40 -41.18 -12.68 10.83
CA SER A 40 -40.16 -12.96 11.86
C SER A 40 -38.94 -12.05 11.69
N MET A 41 -38.46 -11.88 10.46
CA MET A 41 -37.33 -11.01 10.17
C MET A 41 -37.65 -9.54 10.47
N LEU A 42 -38.84 -9.05 10.07
CA LEU A 42 -39.29 -7.71 10.44
C LEU A 42 -39.38 -7.53 11.97
N SER A 43 -39.86 -8.54 12.69
CA SER A 43 -39.90 -8.52 14.16
C SER A 43 -38.49 -8.40 14.77
N ASN A 44 -37.50 -9.10 14.21
CA ASN A 44 -36.11 -8.99 14.64
C ASN A 44 -35.52 -7.60 14.39
N TYR A 45 -35.86 -6.95 13.27
CA TYR A 45 -35.46 -5.56 13.02
C TYR A 45 -36.07 -4.60 14.04
N ARG A 46 -37.38 -4.72 14.28
CA ARG A 46 -38.11 -3.91 15.27
C ARG A 46 -37.58 -4.12 16.69
N GLY A 47 -37.31 -5.37 17.05
CA GLY A 47 -36.73 -5.76 18.33
C GLY A 47 -35.27 -5.35 18.50
N GLY A 48 -34.57 -4.97 17.42
CA GLY A 48 -33.14 -4.66 17.44
C GLY A 48 -32.22 -5.86 17.56
N LYS A 49 -32.74 -7.08 17.35
CA LYS A 49 -31.93 -8.31 17.34
C LYS A 49 -31.01 -8.36 16.13
N ILE A 50 -31.46 -7.79 15.01
CA ILE A 50 -30.70 -7.72 13.75
C ILE A 50 -30.82 -6.29 13.21
N LEU A 51 -29.76 -5.78 12.60
CA LEU A 51 -29.76 -4.45 11.97
C LEU A 51 -30.49 -4.47 10.62
N LEU A 52 -31.27 -3.42 10.38
CA LEU A 52 -32.08 -3.24 9.17
C LEU A 52 -31.15 -2.94 7.97
N PRO A 53 -31.25 -3.67 6.84
CA PRO A 53 -30.58 -3.30 5.60
C PRO A 53 -30.93 -1.89 5.13
N GLU A 54 -29.96 -1.18 4.56
CA GLU A 54 -30.11 0.19 4.07
C GLU A 54 -31.21 0.34 3.01
N ASP A 55 -31.24 -0.55 2.03
CA ASP A 55 -32.28 -0.62 1.00
C ASP A 55 -33.68 -0.78 1.60
N ARG A 56 -33.83 -1.68 2.59
CA ARG A 56 -35.10 -1.90 3.28
C ARG A 56 -35.50 -0.71 4.15
N PHE A 57 -34.53 -0.02 4.75
CA PHE A 57 -34.80 1.22 5.48
C PHE A 57 -35.34 2.30 4.54
N PHE A 58 -34.73 2.50 3.37
CA PHE A 58 -35.23 3.49 2.40
C PHE A 58 -36.62 3.13 1.87
N LYS A 59 -36.88 1.84 1.58
CA LYS A 59 -38.23 1.36 1.25
C LYS A 59 -39.22 1.69 2.36
N LEU A 60 -38.92 1.36 3.63
CA LEU A 60 -39.83 1.69 4.74
C LEU A 60 -40.02 3.20 4.89
N SER A 61 -38.94 3.98 4.83
CA SER A 61 -38.99 5.44 4.98
C SER A 61 -39.86 6.11 3.91
N SER A 62 -39.97 5.55 2.70
CA SER A 62 -40.85 6.10 1.66
C SER A 62 -42.35 6.06 2.03
N LEU A 63 -42.73 5.30 3.07
CA LEU A 63 -44.10 5.30 3.60
C LEU A 63 -44.37 6.49 4.54
N LEU A 64 -43.34 7.18 5.01
CA LEU A 64 -43.45 8.33 5.91
C LEU A 64 -43.58 9.64 5.12
N ASN A 65 -44.07 10.70 5.77
CA ASN A 65 -44.02 12.04 5.18
C ASN A 65 -42.58 12.59 5.10
N LYS A 66 -42.34 13.61 4.28
CA LYS A 66 -41.00 14.17 4.03
C LYS A 66 -40.29 14.64 5.30
N GLU A 67 -41.03 15.23 6.24
CA GLU A 67 -40.49 15.70 7.52
C GLU A 67 -39.91 14.55 8.35
N LYS A 68 -40.69 13.47 8.53
CA LYS A 68 -40.25 12.28 9.27
C LYS A 68 -39.14 11.54 8.56
N GLN A 69 -39.16 11.46 7.22
CA GLN A 69 -38.05 10.89 6.45
C GLN A 69 -36.73 11.59 6.77
N ASN A 70 -36.71 12.94 6.72
CA ASN A 70 -35.53 13.73 7.02
C ASN A 70 -35.09 13.56 8.47
N TYR A 71 -36.03 13.58 9.42
CA TYR A 71 -35.75 13.37 10.84
C TYR A 71 -35.01 12.04 11.09
N PHE A 72 -35.51 10.93 10.56
CA PHE A 72 -34.86 9.63 10.79
C PHE A 72 -33.53 9.52 10.05
N LEU A 73 -33.42 10.07 8.83
CA LEU A 73 -32.16 10.05 8.06
C LEU A 73 -31.02 10.77 8.78
N GLN A 74 -31.31 11.89 9.45
CA GLN A 74 -30.32 12.65 10.21
C GLN A 74 -29.92 11.98 11.53
N ASN A 75 -30.75 11.07 12.05
CA ASN A 75 -30.56 10.47 13.37
C ASN A 75 -30.16 8.98 13.33
N ILE A 76 -29.68 8.49 12.18
CA ILE A 76 -29.16 7.12 12.05
C ILE A 76 -27.67 7.11 11.70
N SER A 77 -27.01 6.01 12.02
CA SER A 77 -25.66 5.71 11.50
C SER A 77 -25.67 4.44 10.64
N LYS A 78 -24.59 4.22 9.88
CA LYS A 78 -24.46 3.09 8.96
C LYS A 78 -23.29 2.20 9.35
N LYS A 79 -23.45 0.89 9.19
CA LYS A 79 -22.38 -0.11 9.30
C LYS A 79 -22.23 -0.88 7.99
N GLU A 80 -21.03 -1.42 7.74
CA GLU A 80 -20.81 -2.29 6.60
C GLU A 80 -21.61 -3.60 6.69
N GLY A 81 -21.99 -4.13 5.53
CA GLY A 81 -22.93 -5.26 5.43
C GLY A 81 -22.45 -6.56 6.08
N ASN A 82 -21.14 -6.75 6.10
CA ASN A 82 -20.44 -7.91 6.66
C ASN A 82 -20.02 -7.71 8.12
N TRP A 83 -20.38 -6.58 8.76
CA TRP A 83 -19.94 -6.28 10.13
C TRP A 83 -20.25 -7.40 11.14
N GLY A 84 -21.46 -7.98 11.05
CA GLY A 84 -21.87 -9.10 11.92
C GLY A 84 -21.07 -10.38 11.65
N GLN A 85 -20.73 -10.66 10.39
CA GLN A 85 -19.89 -11.80 10.01
C GLN A 85 -18.46 -11.62 10.53
N ILE A 86 -17.91 -10.41 10.48
CA ILE A 86 -16.59 -10.09 11.03
C ILE A 86 -16.58 -10.38 12.54
N ILE A 87 -17.54 -9.85 13.29
CA ILE A 87 -17.61 -10.09 14.75
C ILE A 87 -17.83 -11.56 15.07
N GLY A 88 -18.75 -12.22 14.35
CA GLY A 88 -18.99 -13.65 14.51
C GLY A 88 -17.73 -14.46 14.25
N GLY A 89 -16.98 -14.14 13.20
CA GLY A 89 -15.71 -14.78 12.86
C GLY A 89 -14.64 -14.57 13.93
N VAL A 90 -14.50 -13.35 14.46
CA VAL A 90 -13.57 -13.04 15.56
C VAL A 90 -13.92 -13.85 16.80
N LYS A 91 -15.19 -13.84 17.24
CA LYS A 91 -15.65 -14.63 18.39
C LYS A 91 -15.47 -16.13 18.17
N ALA A 92 -15.82 -16.64 16.99
CA ALA A 92 -15.66 -18.04 16.66
C ALA A 92 -14.19 -18.47 16.72
N TYR A 93 -13.29 -17.62 16.24
CA TYR A 93 -11.85 -17.83 16.34
C TYR A 93 -11.35 -17.80 17.78
N GLU A 94 -11.81 -16.86 18.60
CA GLU A 94 -11.45 -16.78 20.03
C GLU A 94 -11.85 -18.05 20.78
N ILE A 95 -13.09 -18.51 20.60
CA ILE A 95 -13.63 -19.72 21.23
C ILE A 95 -12.89 -20.97 20.76
N ASN A 96 -12.59 -21.08 19.46
CA ASN A 96 -12.05 -22.30 18.85
C ASN A 96 -10.58 -22.16 18.43
N LYS A 97 -9.83 -21.28 19.10
CA LYS A 97 -8.47 -20.88 18.70
C LYS A 97 -7.57 -22.08 18.42
N LYS A 98 -7.61 -23.09 19.31
CA LYS A 98 -6.82 -24.32 19.18
C LYS A 98 -7.08 -25.05 17.86
N TYR A 99 -8.34 -25.28 17.49
CA TYR A 99 -8.72 -25.98 16.26
C TYR A 99 -8.34 -25.19 14.99
N PHE A 100 -8.52 -23.87 15.00
CA PHE A 100 -8.10 -23.02 13.89
C PHE A 100 -6.58 -23.06 13.70
N GLU A 101 -5.81 -23.01 14.79
CA GLU A 101 -4.35 -23.12 14.74
C GLU A 101 -3.89 -24.50 14.27
N GLU A 102 -4.52 -25.58 14.73
CA GLU A 102 -4.22 -26.94 14.27
C GLU A 102 -4.56 -27.13 12.78
N GLY A 103 -5.70 -26.62 12.31
CA GLY A 103 -6.08 -26.63 10.91
C GLY A 103 -5.07 -25.87 10.03
N ARG A 104 -4.64 -24.68 10.48
CA ARG A 104 -3.57 -23.90 9.81
C ARG A 104 -2.25 -24.67 9.78
N LYS A 105 -1.87 -25.36 10.87
CA LYS A 105 -0.67 -26.21 10.90
C LYS A 105 -0.77 -27.37 9.92
N LYS A 106 -1.91 -28.06 9.84
CA LYS A 106 -2.15 -29.16 8.88
C LYS A 106 -2.07 -28.67 7.44
N GLY A 107 -2.81 -27.61 7.09
CA GLY A 107 -2.74 -27.00 5.75
C GLY A 107 -1.33 -26.53 5.40
N SER A 108 -0.60 -26.00 6.38
CA SER A 108 0.79 -25.60 6.18
C SER A 108 1.75 -26.77 5.93
N ARG A 109 1.56 -27.92 6.58
CA ARG A 109 2.36 -29.13 6.29
C ARG A 109 2.04 -29.70 4.91
N ALA A 110 0.77 -29.68 4.52
CA ALA A 110 0.38 -30.06 3.17
C ALA A 110 1.00 -29.12 2.12
N MET A 111 1.12 -27.82 2.40
CA MET A 111 1.85 -26.90 1.52
C MET A 111 3.35 -27.16 1.44
N GLU A 112 4.00 -27.62 2.52
CA GLU A 112 5.43 -27.98 2.49
C GLU A 112 5.70 -29.15 1.53
N SER A 113 4.75 -30.06 1.32
CA SER A 113 4.88 -31.14 0.32
C SER A 113 4.67 -30.70 -1.13
N PHE A 114 4.11 -29.50 -1.38
CA PHE A 114 3.93 -28.97 -2.75
C PHE A 114 5.17 -28.27 -3.33
N GLY A 115 6.30 -28.27 -2.61
CA GLY A 115 7.55 -27.70 -3.11
C GLY A 115 7.60 -26.16 -3.13
N ILE A 116 8.65 -25.59 -3.73
CA ILE A 116 8.82 -24.14 -3.85
C ILE A 116 7.92 -23.62 -4.98
N LYS A 117 6.96 -22.74 -4.66
CA LYS A 117 6.01 -22.19 -5.65
C LYS A 117 6.69 -21.43 -6.80
N TYR A 118 7.72 -20.66 -6.50
CA TYR A 118 8.49 -19.89 -7.48
C TYR A 118 9.95 -20.27 -7.35
N ASP A 119 10.43 -21.12 -8.25
CA ASP A 119 11.80 -21.59 -8.27
C ASP A 119 12.55 -20.90 -9.40
N PHE A 120 13.57 -20.12 -9.02
CA PHE A 120 14.47 -19.44 -9.93
C PHE A 120 15.86 -19.43 -9.30
N ASP A 121 16.89 -19.28 -10.14
CA ASP A 121 18.27 -19.26 -9.67
C ASP A 121 18.58 -17.97 -8.91
N ILE A 122 18.88 -18.11 -7.62
CA ILE A 122 19.30 -16.98 -6.78
C ILE A 122 20.68 -16.44 -7.17
N ASN A 123 21.45 -17.20 -7.95
CA ASN A 123 22.76 -16.81 -8.48
C ASN A 123 22.70 -16.26 -9.91
N MET A 124 21.49 -15.91 -10.39
CA MET A 124 21.30 -15.30 -11.72
C MET A 124 22.28 -14.15 -11.98
N VAL A 125 22.80 -14.05 -13.21
CA VAL A 125 23.77 -13.00 -13.56
C VAL A 125 23.15 -11.61 -13.37
N LEU A 126 23.98 -10.64 -12.97
CA LEU A 126 23.55 -9.25 -12.87
C LEU A 126 23.01 -8.75 -14.22
N SER A 127 21.85 -8.12 -14.16
CA SER A 127 21.21 -7.43 -15.28
C SER A 127 20.80 -6.03 -14.83
N GLU A 128 20.65 -5.10 -15.77
CA GLU A 128 20.17 -3.74 -15.43
C GLU A 128 18.80 -3.78 -14.76
N LYS A 129 17.91 -4.69 -15.18
CA LYS A 129 16.59 -4.90 -14.56
C LYS A 129 16.69 -5.38 -13.11
N LEU A 130 17.58 -6.35 -12.84
CA LEU A 130 17.81 -6.83 -11.47
C LEU A 130 18.38 -5.71 -10.59
N CYS A 131 19.32 -4.94 -11.11
CA CYS A 131 19.90 -3.80 -10.42
C CYS A 131 18.89 -2.69 -10.14
N GLU A 132 18.06 -2.31 -11.11
CA GLU A 132 16.96 -1.34 -10.90
C GLU A 132 15.96 -1.84 -9.85
N PHE A 133 15.58 -3.12 -9.90
CA PHE A 133 14.76 -3.75 -8.88
C PHE A 133 15.41 -3.68 -7.49
N LEU A 134 16.70 -4.01 -7.36
CA LEU A 134 17.43 -3.91 -6.10
C LEU A 134 17.50 -2.47 -5.58
N GLY A 135 17.66 -1.49 -6.48
CA GLY A 135 17.58 -0.07 -6.15
C GLY A 135 16.22 0.33 -5.57
N VAL A 136 15.13 -0.13 -6.17
CA VAL A 136 13.77 0.05 -5.64
C VAL A 136 13.60 -0.64 -4.29
N ILE A 137 14.15 -1.85 -4.14
CA ILE A 137 14.11 -2.56 -2.85
C ILE A 137 14.86 -1.77 -1.79
N ILE A 138 16.03 -1.19 -2.09
CA ILE A 138 16.81 -0.40 -1.12
C ILE A 138 15.99 0.76 -0.55
N GLY A 139 15.27 1.49 -1.39
CA GLY A 139 14.46 2.62 -0.92
C GLY A 139 13.10 2.23 -0.34
N ASP A 140 12.20 1.75 -1.19
CA ASP A 140 10.80 1.52 -0.83
C ASP A 140 10.47 0.06 -0.43
N GLY A 141 11.46 -0.83 -0.56
CA GLY A 141 11.28 -2.25 -0.27
C GLY A 141 11.44 -2.60 1.21
N CYS A 142 10.66 -3.56 1.67
CA CYS A 142 10.86 -4.27 2.94
C CYS A 142 10.80 -5.76 2.66
N THR A 143 11.73 -6.53 3.23
CA THR A 143 11.71 -8.00 3.13
C THR A 143 11.67 -8.60 4.53
N ASN A 144 10.80 -9.56 4.75
CA ASN A 144 10.66 -10.19 6.06
C ASN A 144 10.14 -11.62 5.96
N LYS A 145 10.39 -12.38 7.03
CA LYS A 145 9.89 -13.74 7.21
C LYS A 145 8.92 -13.75 8.39
N TYR A 146 7.65 -14.00 8.09
CA TYR A 146 6.59 -14.15 9.08
C TYR A 146 6.21 -15.63 9.20
N ASN A 147 6.74 -16.32 10.20
CA ASN A 147 6.64 -17.78 10.32
C ASN A 147 7.15 -18.48 9.04
N ARG A 148 6.24 -19.00 8.21
CA ARG A 148 6.52 -19.67 6.93
C ARG A 148 6.26 -18.79 5.71
N LEU A 149 5.79 -17.57 5.91
CA LEU A 149 5.54 -16.60 4.85
C LEU A 149 6.79 -15.75 4.62
N TYR A 150 7.36 -15.86 3.43
CA TYR A 150 8.46 -15.01 2.96
C TYR A 150 7.84 -13.89 2.13
N GLN A 151 7.88 -12.67 2.65
CA GLN A 151 7.23 -11.53 2.04
C GLN A 151 8.26 -10.45 1.74
N THR A 152 8.30 -10.04 0.48
CA THR A 152 8.93 -8.80 0.05
C THR A 152 7.82 -7.84 -0.37
N GLN A 153 7.82 -6.63 0.17
CA GLN A 153 6.82 -5.61 -0.09
C GLN A 153 7.51 -4.35 -0.59
N ILE A 154 7.00 -3.77 -1.67
CA ILE A 154 7.36 -2.42 -2.12
C ILE A 154 6.19 -1.51 -1.77
N SER A 155 6.47 -0.37 -1.13
CA SER A 155 5.46 0.62 -0.78
C SER A 155 5.63 1.88 -1.62
N GLY A 156 4.57 2.63 -1.89
CA GLY A 156 4.73 3.98 -2.45
C GLY A 156 3.42 4.73 -2.55
N ASP A 157 3.48 5.91 -3.15
CA ASP A 157 2.30 6.73 -3.36
C ASP A 157 1.37 6.07 -4.39
N LYS A 158 0.09 5.97 -4.06
CA LYS A 158 -0.90 5.27 -4.89
C LYS A 158 -1.25 6.00 -6.20
N GLU A 159 -0.92 7.28 -6.30
CA GLU A 159 -1.16 8.10 -7.50
C GLU A 159 0.17 8.40 -8.19
N LEU A 160 1.15 8.92 -7.44
CA LEU A 160 2.39 9.43 -8.03
C LEU A 160 3.35 8.33 -8.48
N ASP A 161 3.40 7.19 -7.79
CA ASP A 161 4.32 6.09 -8.10
C ASP A 161 3.65 4.92 -8.82
N ARG A 162 2.33 5.02 -9.03
CA ARG A 162 1.49 3.95 -9.57
C ARG A 162 2.00 3.45 -10.91
N ASP A 163 2.17 4.35 -11.87
CA ASP A 163 2.48 3.97 -13.25
C ASP A 163 3.90 3.43 -13.36
N TYR A 164 4.86 4.01 -12.64
CA TYR A 164 6.21 3.44 -12.52
C TYR A 164 6.17 2.00 -12.00
N TYR A 165 5.36 1.75 -10.98
CA TYR A 165 5.27 0.42 -10.40
C TYR A 165 4.54 -0.58 -11.28
N ILE A 166 3.41 -0.19 -11.87
CA ILE A 166 2.61 -1.09 -12.70
C ILE A 166 3.29 -1.36 -14.04
N ASP A 167 3.85 -0.34 -14.67
CA ASP A 167 4.35 -0.42 -16.05
C ASP A 167 5.83 -0.78 -16.13
N THR A 168 6.60 -0.58 -15.05
CA THR A 168 8.05 -0.90 -15.01
C THR A 168 8.35 -2.03 -14.02
N ILE A 169 8.03 -1.85 -12.74
CA ILE A 169 8.53 -2.77 -11.70
C ILE A 169 7.81 -4.12 -11.69
N ILE A 170 6.51 -4.16 -11.93
CA ILE A 170 5.76 -5.42 -12.01
C ILE A 170 6.24 -6.30 -13.18
N PRO A 171 6.38 -5.78 -14.41
CA PRO A 171 6.97 -6.54 -15.53
C PRO A 171 8.36 -7.09 -15.20
N ILE A 172 9.23 -6.29 -14.57
CA ILE A 172 10.55 -6.74 -14.11
C ILE A 172 10.43 -7.92 -13.13
N CYS A 173 9.49 -7.87 -12.18
CA CYS A 173 9.29 -8.96 -11.22
C CYS A 173 8.83 -10.26 -11.90
N ILE A 174 7.94 -10.16 -12.89
CA ILE A 174 7.43 -11.30 -13.65
C ILE A 174 8.56 -11.91 -14.49
N GLU A 175 9.33 -11.07 -15.17
CA GLU A 175 10.42 -11.52 -16.03
C GLU A 175 11.56 -12.18 -15.24
N LEU A 176 12.03 -11.53 -14.17
CA LEU A 176 13.18 -12.04 -13.40
C LEU A 176 12.82 -13.25 -12.54
N PHE A 177 11.60 -13.32 -12.01
CA PHE A 177 11.27 -14.26 -10.93
C PHE A 177 10.06 -15.14 -11.23
N GLY A 178 9.32 -14.88 -12.31
CA GLY A 178 8.01 -15.53 -12.57
C GLY A 178 6.93 -15.17 -11.55
N ILE A 179 7.18 -14.19 -10.67
CA ILE A 179 6.28 -13.86 -9.57
C ILE A 179 5.28 -12.81 -10.05
N HIS A 180 3.99 -13.16 -10.01
CA HIS A 180 2.90 -12.21 -10.18
C HIS A 180 2.62 -11.51 -8.84
N PRO A 181 2.92 -10.21 -8.70
CA PRO A 181 2.82 -9.53 -7.41
C PRO A 181 1.36 -9.27 -7.02
N LYS A 182 1.05 -9.32 -5.72
CA LYS A 182 -0.26 -8.92 -5.19
C LYS A 182 -0.27 -7.43 -4.86
N ILE A 183 -1.05 -6.68 -5.62
CA ILE A 183 -1.24 -5.24 -5.42
C ILE A 183 -2.33 -5.00 -4.38
N ILE A 184 -2.05 -4.14 -3.39
CA ILE A 184 -2.99 -3.71 -2.36
C ILE A 184 -2.97 -2.18 -2.31
N THR A 185 -4.10 -1.55 -2.57
CA THR A 185 -4.24 -0.10 -2.40
C THR A 185 -4.95 0.20 -1.08
N ARG A 186 -4.41 1.13 -0.30
CA ARG A 186 -5.01 1.67 0.93
C ARG A 186 -5.13 3.19 0.82
N PRO A 187 -5.89 3.86 1.69
CA PRO A 187 -6.03 5.32 1.64
C PRO A 187 -4.69 6.08 1.63
N LYS A 188 -3.69 5.56 2.34
CA LYS A 188 -2.36 6.17 2.55
C LYS A 188 -1.26 5.70 1.58
N GLY A 189 -1.57 4.83 0.61
CA GLY A 189 -0.54 4.34 -0.33
C GLY A 189 -0.88 3.03 -1.01
N MET A 190 0.00 2.60 -1.90
CA MET A 190 -0.04 1.32 -2.60
C MET A 190 1.06 0.39 -2.09
N TYR A 191 0.77 -0.91 -2.08
CA TYR A 191 1.70 -1.96 -1.67
C TYR A 191 1.75 -3.07 -2.71
N ILE A 192 2.93 -3.45 -3.14
CA ILE A 192 3.19 -4.54 -4.07
C ILE A 192 3.83 -5.67 -3.28
N ASN A 193 3.11 -6.77 -3.12
CA ASN A 193 3.55 -7.89 -2.30
C ASN A 193 4.00 -9.07 -3.16
N LEU A 194 5.25 -9.47 -2.97
CA LEU A 194 5.89 -10.62 -3.56
C LEU A 194 6.04 -11.69 -2.48
N TYR A 195 5.49 -12.88 -2.70
CA TYR A 195 5.55 -13.98 -1.76
C TYR A 195 6.42 -15.10 -2.31
N SER A 196 7.71 -15.09 -1.99
CA SER A 196 8.67 -16.10 -2.48
C SER A 196 9.81 -16.29 -1.50
N LYS A 197 10.09 -17.56 -1.18
CA LYS A 197 11.27 -17.94 -0.41
C LYS A 197 12.55 -17.61 -1.19
N ARG A 198 12.61 -17.95 -2.48
CA ARG A 198 13.78 -17.68 -3.34
C ARG A 198 14.09 -16.20 -3.44
N LEU A 199 13.08 -15.34 -3.56
CA LEU A 199 13.29 -13.89 -3.57
C LEU A 199 13.82 -13.39 -2.23
N PHE A 200 13.26 -13.88 -1.11
CA PHE A 200 13.78 -13.54 0.21
C PHE A 200 15.27 -13.94 0.32
N GLN A 201 15.64 -15.15 -0.10
CA GLN A 201 17.02 -15.63 -0.07
C GLN A 201 17.93 -14.82 -0.99
N LEU A 202 17.50 -14.52 -2.22
CA LEU A 202 18.23 -13.63 -3.13
C LEU A 202 18.59 -12.30 -2.45
N LEU A 203 17.60 -11.66 -1.81
CA LEU A 203 17.80 -10.37 -1.15
C LEU A 203 18.68 -10.47 0.09
N THR A 204 18.44 -11.45 0.97
CA THR A 204 19.11 -11.49 2.29
C THR A 204 20.41 -12.29 2.30
N GLU A 205 20.52 -13.34 1.50
CA GLU A 205 21.67 -14.24 1.49
C GLU A 205 22.72 -13.81 0.45
N ARG A 206 22.31 -13.47 -0.79
CA ARG A 206 23.26 -13.01 -1.82
C ARG A 206 23.57 -11.52 -1.71
N PHE A 207 22.53 -10.69 -1.72
CA PHE A 207 22.72 -9.23 -1.71
C PHE A 207 22.81 -8.61 -0.32
N GLU A 208 22.72 -9.43 0.74
CA GLU A 208 22.87 -9.03 2.14
C GLU A 208 21.96 -7.85 2.55
N ILE A 209 20.81 -7.69 1.89
CA ILE A 209 19.84 -6.65 2.24
C ILE A 209 19.18 -7.05 3.57
N PRO A 210 19.24 -6.19 4.62
CA PRO A 210 18.70 -6.54 5.93
C PRO A 210 17.19 -6.82 5.87
N LYS A 211 16.75 -7.88 6.58
CA LYS A 211 15.33 -8.16 6.81
C LYS A 211 14.75 -7.20 7.86
N GLY A 212 13.49 -6.81 7.72
CA GLY A 212 12.79 -5.95 8.67
C GLY A 212 13.24 -4.48 8.62
N PHE A 213 13.47 -3.87 9.78
CA PHE A 213 13.87 -2.46 9.88
C PHE A 213 15.29 -2.26 9.37
N LYS A 214 15.42 -1.54 8.24
CA LYS A 214 16.71 -1.33 7.56
C LYS A 214 17.06 0.12 7.25
N SER A 215 16.23 1.09 7.69
CA SER A 215 16.37 2.51 7.32
C SER A 215 17.75 3.10 7.63
N HIS A 216 18.42 2.61 8.68
CA HIS A 216 19.74 3.09 9.12
C HIS A 216 20.92 2.23 8.67
N THR A 217 20.66 1.00 8.19
CA THR A 217 21.68 -0.02 7.95
C THR A 217 21.74 -0.49 6.50
N VAL A 218 20.70 -0.21 5.70
CA VAL A 218 20.68 -0.55 4.29
C VAL A 218 21.84 0.15 3.57
N GLN A 219 22.42 -0.57 2.62
CA GLN A 219 23.57 -0.16 1.82
C GLN A 219 23.45 -0.77 0.43
N ILE A 220 24.18 -0.23 -0.55
CA ILE A 220 24.31 -0.84 -1.87
C ILE A 220 25.15 -2.13 -1.71
N PRO A 221 24.68 -3.28 -2.23
CA PRO A 221 25.42 -4.54 -2.15
C PRO A 221 26.83 -4.45 -2.75
N ARG A 222 27.81 -5.11 -2.12
CA ARG A 222 29.21 -5.12 -2.56
C ARG A 222 29.36 -5.67 -3.98
N GLU A 223 28.58 -6.70 -4.31
CA GLU A 223 28.56 -7.29 -5.66
C GLU A 223 28.25 -6.22 -6.72
N ILE A 224 27.31 -5.32 -6.45
CA ILE A 224 26.96 -4.22 -7.36
C ILE A 224 28.05 -3.14 -7.36
N LEU A 225 28.58 -2.75 -6.20
CA LEU A 225 29.63 -1.73 -6.10
C LEU A 225 30.90 -2.09 -6.90
N ASN A 226 31.21 -3.39 -6.96
CA ASN A 226 32.36 -3.92 -7.67
C ASN A 226 32.04 -4.34 -9.13
N SER A 227 30.83 -4.05 -9.60
CA SER A 227 30.36 -4.45 -10.93
C SER A 227 30.58 -3.35 -11.99
N GLN A 228 30.12 -3.63 -13.22
CA GLN A 228 30.18 -2.68 -14.33
C GLN A 228 29.29 -1.45 -14.08
N ASP A 229 29.70 -0.32 -14.63
CA ASP A 229 29.04 0.98 -14.45
C ASP A 229 27.54 0.95 -14.79
N LYS A 230 27.12 0.18 -15.80
CA LYS A 230 25.70 0.06 -16.18
C LYS A 230 24.83 -0.50 -15.04
N PHE A 231 25.34 -1.46 -14.29
CA PHE A 231 24.63 -2.09 -13.17
C PHE A 231 24.56 -1.16 -11.95
N ILE A 232 25.65 -0.43 -11.68
CA ILE A 232 25.66 0.61 -10.67
C ILE A 232 24.65 1.70 -11.01
N LYS A 233 24.66 2.20 -12.26
CA LYS A 233 23.73 3.23 -12.73
C LYS A 233 22.28 2.78 -12.68
N ALA A 234 21.98 1.53 -13.04
CA ALA A 234 20.64 0.96 -12.92
C ALA A 234 20.18 0.88 -11.46
N THR A 235 21.07 0.49 -10.54
CA THR A 235 20.77 0.50 -9.09
C THR A 235 20.48 1.91 -8.59
N LEU A 236 21.32 2.88 -8.94
CA LEU A 236 21.10 4.29 -8.59
C LEU A 236 19.78 4.80 -9.17
N LYS A 237 19.44 4.47 -10.42
CA LYS A 237 18.17 4.85 -11.04
C LYS A 237 16.98 4.34 -10.22
N GLY A 238 16.99 3.05 -9.85
CA GLY A 238 15.95 2.46 -9.00
C GLY A 238 15.80 3.20 -7.67
N MET A 239 16.90 3.53 -7.00
CA MET A 239 16.90 4.27 -5.74
C MET A 239 16.38 5.72 -5.90
N PHE A 240 16.80 6.43 -6.95
CA PHE A 240 16.37 7.80 -7.20
C PHE A 240 14.90 7.87 -7.66
N ASN A 241 14.36 6.81 -8.27
CA ASN A 241 12.93 6.72 -8.56
C ASN A 241 12.06 6.64 -7.29
N THR A 242 12.57 6.02 -6.22
CA THR A 242 11.86 5.85 -4.94
C THR A 242 12.09 7.04 -4.00
N ASP A 243 13.23 7.07 -3.30
CA ASP A 243 13.56 8.08 -2.27
C ASP A 243 14.12 9.37 -2.87
N GLY A 244 14.44 9.36 -4.16
CA GLY A 244 14.86 10.56 -4.87
C GLY A 244 13.69 11.52 -5.07
N GLY A 245 14.00 12.81 -5.18
CA GLY A 245 13.02 13.86 -5.40
C GLY A 245 13.51 14.91 -6.39
N VAL A 246 12.60 15.39 -7.22
CA VAL A 246 12.83 16.54 -8.09
C VAL A 246 12.07 17.74 -7.54
N GLY A 247 12.78 18.84 -7.32
CA GLY A 247 12.25 20.13 -6.91
C GLY A 247 12.56 21.20 -7.95
N VAL A 248 11.59 22.09 -8.19
CA VAL A 248 11.74 23.24 -9.09
C VAL A 248 11.39 24.50 -8.32
N ASP A 249 12.37 25.37 -8.12
CA ASP A 249 12.24 26.60 -7.36
C ASP A 249 11.96 27.77 -8.31
N LYS A 250 10.74 28.31 -8.24
CA LYS A 250 10.22 29.32 -9.17
C LYS A 250 10.29 30.75 -8.60
N ARG A 251 11.08 30.98 -7.55
CA ARG A 251 11.22 32.32 -6.95
C ARG A 251 11.79 33.31 -7.97
N LYS A 252 11.27 34.55 -7.97
CA LYS A 252 11.65 35.64 -8.89
C LYS A 252 13.14 36.01 -8.87
N VAL A 253 13.86 35.66 -7.79
CA VAL A 253 15.32 35.87 -7.69
C VAL A 253 16.09 35.06 -8.73
N TYR A 254 15.52 33.97 -9.25
CA TYR A 254 16.11 33.19 -10.32
C TYR A 254 15.59 33.66 -11.67
N LYS A 255 16.50 33.89 -12.63
CA LYS A 255 16.16 34.24 -14.02
C LYS A 255 15.31 33.17 -14.71
N GLU A 256 15.55 31.91 -14.38
CA GLU A 256 14.79 30.74 -14.82
C GLU A 256 14.51 29.84 -13.61
N PRO A 257 13.45 29.00 -13.62
CA PRO A 257 13.17 28.06 -12.54
C PRO A 257 14.40 27.20 -12.18
N TYR A 258 14.79 27.22 -10.90
CA TYR A 258 15.98 26.53 -10.43
C TYR A 258 15.67 25.09 -10.04
N ILE A 259 16.16 24.15 -10.84
CA ILE A 259 15.93 22.71 -10.62
C ILE A 259 16.94 22.08 -9.66
N ARG A 260 16.46 21.14 -8.85
CA ARG A 260 17.26 20.35 -7.92
C ARG A 260 16.79 18.90 -7.94
N VAL A 261 17.72 17.96 -8.00
CA VAL A 261 17.49 16.56 -7.67
C VAL A 261 18.04 16.31 -6.27
N ASN A 262 17.30 15.61 -5.43
CA ASN A 262 17.74 15.25 -4.09
C ASN A 262 17.52 13.77 -3.81
N TYR A 263 18.30 13.23 -2.88
CA TYR A 263 18.11 11.90 -2.31
C TYR A 263 18.32 12.00 -0.80
N VAL A 264 17.42 11.41 -0.01
CA VAL A 264 17.44 11.49 1.44
C VAL A 264 17.43 10.08 2.03
N SER A 265 18.32 9.82 2.99
CA SER A 265 18.32 8.55 3.72
C SER A 265 18.79 8.74 5.15
N ALA A 266 18.26 7.89 6.04
CA ALA A 266 18.73 7.80 7.42
C ALA A 266 20.00 6.94 7.57
N SER A 267 20.37 6.18 6.53
CA SER A 267 21.62 5.43 6.45
C SER A 267 22.76 6.33 5.95
N GLN A 268 23.65 6.74 6.84
CA GLN A 268 24.81 7.56 6.47
C GLN A 268 25.79 6.79 5.58
N ASN A 269 25.90 5.47 5.76
CA ASN A 269 26.71 4.64 4.90
C ASN A 269 26.18 4.67 3.46
N LEU A 270 24.85 4.53 3.27
CA LEU A 270 24.24 4.62 1.95
C LEU A 270 24.49 5.98 1.29
N ILE A 271 24.36 7.09 2.04
CA ILE A 271 24.64 8.44 1.54
C ILE A 271 26.10 8.58 1.09
N ASN A 272 27.05 8.03 1.85
CA ASN A 272 28.45 8.02 1.48
C ASN A 272 28.72 7.18 0.22
N GLN A 273 28.07 6.02 0.09
CA GLN A 273 28.17 5.19 -1.11
C GLN A 273 27.64 5.91 -2.35
N ILE A 274 26.43 6.48 -2.27
CA ILE A 274 25.83 7.23 -3.39
C ILE A 274 26.75 8.38 -3.81
N SER A 275 27.28 9.13 -2.84
CA SER A 275 28.16 10.26 -3.13
C SER A 275 29.44 9.85 -3.86
N LYS A 276 30.13 8.80 -3.38
CA LYS A 276 31.31 8.26 -4.08
C LYS A 276 30.99 7.78 -5.51
N LEU A 277 29.81 7.18 -5.71
CA LEU A 277 29.37 6.74 -7.03
C LEU A 277 29.04 7.93 -7.95
N LEU A 278 28.43 9.00 -7.43
CA LEU A 278 28.20 10.22 -8.20
C LEU A 278 29.52 10.91 -8.58
N ASP A 279 30.50 10.93 -7.68
CA ASP A 279 31.86 11.42 -7.97
C ASP A 279 32.52 10.58 -9.08
N LYS A 280 32.43 9.24 -9.00
CA LYS A 280 32.90 8.31 -10.05
C LYS A 280 32.29 8.63 -11.42
N PHE A 281 31.03 9.07 -11.45
CA PHE A 281 30.33 9.43 -12.69
C PHE A 281 30.43 10.91 -13.07
N TYR A 282 31.30 11.67 -12.39
CA TYR A 282 31.48 13.11 -12.63
C TYR A 282 30.18 13.91 -12.51
N ILE A 283 29.30 13.52 -11.59
CA ILE A 283 28.05 14.21 -11.29
C ILE A 283 28.27 15.08 -10.04
N CYS A 284 28.44 16.39 -10.27
CA CYS A 284 28.61 17.36 -9.19
C CYS A 284 27.38 17.40 -8.28
N HIS A 285 27.61 17.24 -6.99
CA HIS A 285 26.58 17.20 -5.97
C HIS A 285 27.10 17.78 -4.65
N THR A 286 26.19 18.11 -3.73
CA THR A 286 26.51 18.50 -2.36
C THR A 286 25.96 17.47 -1.38
N ARG A 287 26.62 17.36 -0.23
CA ARG A 287 26.15 16.58 0.92
C ARG A 287 25.87 17.51 2.08
N HIS A 288 24.77 17.26 2.78
CA HIS A 288 24.49 17.91 4.05
C HIS A 288 23.60 17.03 4.92
N THR A 289 23.53 17.34 6.19
CA THR A 289 22.66 16.67 7.15
C THR A 289 21.40 17.50 7.36
N ARG A 290 20.25 16.84 7.38
CA ARG A 290 18.97 17.44 7.76
C ARG A 290 18.51 16.85 9.08
N LEU A 291 18.21 17.71 10.05
CA LEU A 291 17.48 17.33 11.24
C LEU A 291 16.04 16.99 10.83
N ASN A 292 15.62 15.76 11.09
CA ASN A 292 14.22 15.37 11.06
C ASN A 292 13.79 15.09 12.51
N GLY A 293 12.48 15.14 12.79
CA GLY A 293 11.95 14.87 14.14
C GLY A 293 12.20 13.44 14.66
N LYS A 294 12.96 12.62 13.93
CA LYS A 294 13.35 11.24 14.25
C LYS A 294 14.89 11.05 14.22
N GLY A 295 15.68 12.13 14.11
CA GLY A 295 17.14 12.10 14.06
C GLY A 295 17.76 12.78 12.82
N ASN A 296 19.05 12.54 12.61
CA ASN A 296 19.81 13.08 11.49
C ASN A 296 19.63 12.22 10.23
N ALA A 297 19.18 12.82 9.12
CA ALA A 297 19.20 12.20 7.80
C ALA A 297 20.27 12.85 6.92
N GLY A 298 21.01 12.03 6.17
CA GLY A 298 21.91 12.53 5.14
C GLY A 298 21.15 12.88 3.88
N VAL A 299 21.59 13.93 3.21
CA VAL A 299 20.98 14.45 1.99
C VAL A 299 22.04 14.62 0.91
N ILE A 300 21.79 14.05 -0.26
CA ILE A 300 22.48 14.38 -1.51
C ILE A 300 21.66 15.40 -2.27
N GLN A 301 22.30 16.44 -2.81
CA GLN A 301 21.66 17.40 -3.71
C GLN A 301 22.49 17.62 -4.98
N ILE A 302 21.83 17.50 -6.13
CA ILE A 302 22.37 17.83 -7.45
C ILE A 302 21.63 19.08 -7.91
N ASN A 303 22.35 20.20 -7.92
CA ASN A 303 21.76 21.52 -8.03
C ASN A 303 22.06 22.18 -9.38
N GLY A 304 21.04 22.79 -9.98
CA GLY A 304 21.16 23.57 -11.20
C GLY A 304 21.11 22.74 -12.49
N LYS A 305 20.71 23.40 -13.58
CA LYS A 305 20.41 22.79 -14.88
C LYS A 305 21.56 21.95 -15.45
N LYS A 306 22.80 22.45 -15.39
CA LYS A 306 24.00 21.74 -15.89
C LYS A 306 24.21 20.40 -15.18
N ASN A 307 24.16 20.39 -13.85
CA ASN A 307 24.43 19.18 -13.07
C ASN A 307 23.27 18.18 -13.16
N VAL A 308 22.03 18.68 -13.17
CA VAL A 308 20.86 17.82 -13.40
C VAL A 308 20.90 17.18 -14.79
N LYS A 309 21.31 17.90 -15.84
CA LYS A 309 21.53 17.30 -17.17
C LYS A 309 22.61 16.21 -17.16
N SER A 310 23.71 16.43 -16.43
CA SER A 310 24.75 15.39 -16.25
C SER A 310 24.17 14.13 -15.58
N PHE A 311 23.40 14.32 -14.50
CA PHE A 311 22.70 13.23 -13.83
C PHE A 311 21.72 12.50 -14.75
N LEU A 312 20.93 13.22 -15.55
CA LEU A 312 19.96 12.60 -16.46
C LEU A 312 20.64 11.76 -17.56
N LYS A 313 21.80 12.20 -18.06
CA LYS A 313 22.60 11.45 -19.04
C LYS A 313 23.25 10.21 -18.42
N GLY A 314 23.68 10.30 -17.17
CA GLY A 314 24.42 9.23 -16.49
C GLY A 314 23.55 8.17 -15.81
N VAL A 315 22.52 8.60 -15.09
CA VAL A 315 21.64 7.76 -14.24
C VAL A 315 20.18 7.90 -14.69
N GLY A 316 19.65 9.11 -14.69
CA GLY A 316 18.28 9.39 -15.13
C GLY A 316 17.19 8.91 -14.19
N PHE A 317 15.95 8.97 -14.69
CA PHE A 317 14.74 8.49 -14.03
C PHE A 317 13.95 7.62 -14.99
N SER A 318 13.11 6.75 -14.45
CA SER A 318 12.05 6.03 -15.18
C SER A 318 10.68 6.25 -14.56
N ASN A 319 10.61 6.82 -13.35
CA ASN A 319 9.33 7.17 -12.70
C ASN A 319 8.73 8.46 -13.33
N PRO A 320 7.50 8.39 -13.90
CA PRO A 320 6.83 9.55 -14.51
C PRO A 320 6.73 10.77 -13.59
N ARG A 321 6.58 10.56 -12.27
CA ARG A 321 6.59 11.61 -11.24
C ARG A 321 7.78 12.56 -11.35
N HIS A 322 8.96 12.00 -11.62
CA HIS A 322 10.21 12.74 -11.72
C HIS A 322 10.44 13.25 -13.14
N LEU A 323 10.14 12.41 -14.14
CA LEU A 323 10.23 12.77 -15.56
C LEU A 323 9.43 14.03 -15.90
N ASN A 324 8.18 14.11 -15.41
CA ASN A 324 7.30 15.26 -15.62
C ASN A 324 7.83 16.57 -15.02
N LYS A 325 8.73 16.49 -14.02
CA LYS A 325 9.33 17.69 -13.40
C LYS A 325 10.63 18.10 -14.10
N VAL A 326 11.41 17.13 -14.56
CA VAL A 326 12.64 17.41 -15.31
C VAL A 326 12.37 17.78 -16.77
N SER A 327 11.17 17.53 -17.32
CA SER A 327 10.79 18.04 -18.64
C SER A 327 10.52 19.54 -18.68
N LEU A 328 10.45 20.20 -17.51
CA LEU A 328 10.20 21.64 -17.39
C LEU A 328 11.47 22.51 -17.60
N ILE A 329 12.63 21.91 -17.89
CA ILE A 329 13.93 22.59 -18.05
C ILE A 329 14.52 22.44 -19.45
#